data_AF-K4GGB7-F1
#
_entry.id   AF-K4GGB7-F1
#
_cell.length_a   1.000
_cell.length_b   1.000
_cell.length_c   1.000
_cell.angle_alpha   90.00
_cell.angle_beta   90.00
_cell.angle_gamma   90.00
#
_symmetry.space_group_name_H-M   'P 1'
#
loop_
_entity.id
_entity.type
_entity.pdbx_description
1 polymer ?
#
loop_
_entity_poly.entity_id
_entity_poly.type
_entity_poly.pdbx_seq_one_letter_code
_entity_poly.pdbx_strand_id
1 'polypeptide(L)' 'MVEYGAQECGPQYRELVKSIRDHFPAVEISGEAGRSGSFEVKINDQLIFSKLETGNFPSTNYVREQVQSRFASGNCNIL' A
#
# COMPACT_ATOMS: atom_id res chain seq x y z
N MET A 1 -5.68 -1.80 -0.04
CA MET A 1 -6.00 -1.80 1.41
C MET A 1 -4.70 -1.65 2.19
N VAL A 2 -4.59 -0.69 3.09
CA VAL A 2 -3.40 -0.49 3.93
C VAL A 2 -3.80 -0.70 5.37
N GLU A 3 -3.36 -1.81 5.97
CA GLU A 3 -3.60 -2.09 7.39
C GLU A 3 -2.49 -1.45 8.23
N TYR A 4 -2.83 -0.75 9.30
CA TYR A 4 -1.85 -0.08 10.17
C TYR A 4 -2.14 -0.38 11.63
N GLY A 5 -1.11 -0.71 12.41
CA GLY A 5 -1.26 -1.05 13.81
C GLY A 5 -1.98 0.03 14.62
N ALA A 6 -2.95 -0.38 15.44
CA ALA A 6 -3.79 0.45 16.28
C ALA A 6 -2.98 1.52 17.04
N GLN A 7 -3.01 2.74 16.48
CA GLN A 7 -2.95 4.07 17.09
C GLN A 7 -2.48 5.15 16.08
N GLU A 8 -2.15 4.81 14.83
CA GLU A 8 -1.51 5.79 13.97
C GLU A 8 -2.18 5.91 12.61
N CYS A 9 -3.11 6.86 12.51
CA CYS A 9 -3.13 7.75 11.34
C CYS A 9 -1.80 8.53 11.34
N GLY A 10 -0.70 7.81 11.12
CA GLY A 10 0.66 8.32 11.23
C GLY A 10 1.05 9.13 9.99
N PRO A 11 2.12 9.94 10.07
CA PRO A 11 2.62 10.68 8.91
C PRO A 11 2.94 9.76 7.72
N GLN A 12 3.42 8.53 7.97
CA GLN A 12 3.75 7.55 6.93
C GLN A 12 2.51 7.08 6.15
N TYR A 13 1.39 6.84 6.84
CA TYR A 13 0.13 6.50 6.16
C TYR A 13 -0.34 7.67 5.29
N ARG A 14 -0.37 8.90 5.82
CA ARG A 14 -0.82 10.08 5.07
C ARG A 14 0.05 10.35 3.84
N GLU A 15 1.36 10.25 3.98
CA GLU A 15 2.31 10.44 2.88
C GLU A 15 2.11 9.39 1.80
N LEU A 16 1.99 8.11 2.19
CA LEU A 16 1.75 7.02 1.27
C LEU A 16 0.41 7.22 0.52
N VAL A 17 -0.68 7.46 1.24
CA VAL A 17 -2.01 7.69 0.64
C VAL A 17 -1.98 8.87 -0.32
N LYS A 18 -1.37 9.99 0.08
CA LYS A 18 -1.23 11.16 -0.80
C LYS A 18 -0.50 10.78 -2.08
N SER A 19 0.68 10.16 -1.96
CA SER A 19 1.50 9.82 -3.12
C SER A 19 0.80 8.85 -4.09
N ILE A 20 0.08 7.85 -3.57
CA ILE A 20 -0.68 6.92 -4.40
C ILE A 20 -1.85 7.64 -5.09
N ARG A 21 -2.60 8.51 -4.40
CA ARG A 21 -3.71 9.27 -5.00
C ARG A 21 -3.23 10.25 -6.08
N ASP A 22 -2.10 10.92 -5.87
CA ASP A 22 -1.49 11.83 -6.86
C ASP A 22 -1.13 11.10 -8.17
N HIS A 23 -0.68 9.86 -8.10
CA HIS A 23 -0.24 9.10 -9.28
C HIS A 23 -1.31 8.17 -9.87
N PHE A 24 -2.23 7.69 -9.04
CA PHE A 24 -3.25 6.70 -9.39
C PHE A 24 -4.62 7.14 -8.85
N PRO A 25 -5.24 8.18 -9.43
CA PRO A 25 -6.48 8.77 -8.91
C PRO A 25 -7.67 7.80 -8.93
N ALA A 26 -7.61 6.76 -9.77
CA ALA A 26 -8.63 5.71 -9.86
C ALA A 26 -8.48 4.59 -8.81
N VAL A 27 -7.41 4.60 -8.00
CA VAL A 27 -7.20 3.58 -6.96
C VAL A 27 -8.03 3.92 -5.72
N GLU A 28 -8.86 2.98 -5.29
CA GLU A 28 -9.50 3.05 -3.99
C GLU A 28 -8.52 2.66 -2.88
N ILE A 29 -8.40 3.52 -1.87
CA ILE A 29 -7.52 3.30 -0.73
C ILE A 29 -8.34 3.33 0.54
N SER A 30 -8.40 2.16 1.19
CA SER A 30 -8.97 1.98 2.52
C SER A 30 -7.85 1.70 3.52
N GLY A 31 -8.05 2.15 4.76
CA GLY A 31 -7.16 1.86 5.87
C GLY A 31 -7.91 1.35 7.08
N GLU A 32 -7.27 0.48 7.84
CA GLU A 32 -7.86 -0.17 9.01
C GLU A 32 -6.85 -0.36 10.14
N ALA A 33 -7.36 -0.37 11.37
CA ALA A 33 -6.56 -0.56 12.57
C ALA A 33 -6.19 -2.05 12.74
N GLY A 34 -4.93 -2.38 12.51
CA GLY A 34 -4.31 -3.68 12.74
C GLY A 34 -3.62 -3.80 14.10
N ARG A 35 -2.72 -4.79 14.21
CA ARG A 35 -1.93 -5.06 15.42
C ARG A 35 -0.94 -3.92 15.73
N SER A 36 -0.87 -3.44 16.97
CA SER A 36 0.09 -2.40 17.37
C SER A 36 1.52 -2.68 16.88
N GLY A 37 2.14 -1.67 16.27
CA GLY A 37 3.49 -1.77 15.69
C GLY A 37 3.54 -2.32 14.26
N SER A 38 2.44 -2.87 13.72
CA SER A 38 2.38 -3.31 12.33
C SER A 38 2.15 -2.15 11.35
N PHE A 39 2.60 -2.35 10.11
CA PHE A 39 2.23 -1.56 8.96
C PHE A 39 2.28 -2.50 7.76
N GLU A 40 1.11 -2.85 7.25
CA GLU A 40 0.92 -3.89 6.26
C GLU A 40 0.21 -3.30 5.05
N VAL A 41 0.76 -3.55 3.87
CA VAL A 41 0.20 -3.01 2.62
C VAL A 41 -0.32 -4.17 1.80
N LYS A 42 -1.59 -4.09 1.42
CA LYS A 42 -2.28 -5.07 0.58
C LYS A 42 -2.81 -4.42 -0.70
N ILE A 43 -2.65 -5.11 -1.82
CA ILE A 43 -3.27 -4.75 -3.10
C ILE A 43 -4.15 -5.92 -3.52
N ASN A 44 -5.45 -5.68 -3.68
CA ASN A 44 -6.46 -6.73 -3.97
C ASN A 44 -6.30 -7.93 -3.01
N ASP A 45 -6.32 -7.65 -1.71
CA ASP A 45 -6.15 -8.61 -0.60
C ASP A 45 -4.81 -9.36 -0.53
N GLN A 46 -3.90 -9.16 -1.47
CA GLN A 46 -2.57 -9.73 -1.43
C GLN A 46 -1.61 -8.85 -0.64
N LEU A 47 -1.01 -9.40 0.42
CA LEU A 47 0.08 -8.76 1.17
C LEU A 47 1.28 -8.53 0.25
N ILE A 48 1.68 -7.27 0.13
CA ILE A 48 2.88 -6.87 -0.63
C ILE A 48 4.00 -6.35 0.28
N PHE A 49 3.69 -6.01 1.53
CA PHE A 49 4.67 -5.50 2.49
C PHE A 49 4.22 -5.73 3.93
N SER A 50 5.14 -6.14 4.80
CA SER A 50 4.95 -6.13 6.25
C SER A 50 6.12 -5.46 6.96
N LYS A 51 5.82 -4.44 7.77
CA LYS A 51 6.79 -3.84 8.70
C LYS A 51 7.27 -4.84 9.76
N LEU A 52 6.45 -5.81 10.14
CA LEU A 52 6.86 -6.82 11.13
C LEU A 52 7.97 -7.72 10.57
N GLU A 53 7.96 -7.99 9.26
CA GLU A 53 8.98 -8.79 8.58
C GLU A 53 10.24 -7.97 8.27
N THR A 54 10.07 -6.72 7.84
CA THR A 54 11.18 -5.87 7.37
C THR A 54 11.80 -4.99 8.46
N GLY A 55 11.12 -4.83 9.59
CA GLY A 55 11.49 -3.93 10.69
C GLY A 55 11.33 -2.44 10.39
N ASN A 56 10.90 -2.05 9.18
CA ASN A 56 10.88 -0.67 8.70
C ASN A 56 9.56 -0.34 7.98
N PHE A 57 9.29 0.95 7.77
CA PHE A 57 8.20 1.38 6.91
C PHE A 57 8.56 1.15 5.43
N PRO A 58 7.57 0.90 4.55
CA PRO A 58 7.84 0.82 3.13
C PRO A 58 8.22 2.19 2.58
N SER A 59 9.10 2.23 1.58
CA SER A 59 9.31 3.46 0.83
C SER A 59 8.11 3.72 -0.09
N THR A 60 7.76 5.00 -0.26
CA THR A 60 6.64 5.40 -1.13
C THR A 60 6.82 4.94 -2.57
N ASN A 61 8.06 4.95 -3.09
CA ASN A 61 8.36 4.45 -4.44
C ASN A 61 8.11 2.94 -4.57
N TYR A 62 8.52 2.14 -3.59
CA TYR A 62 8.28 0.70 -3.61
C TYR A 62 6.79 0.38 -3.76
N VAL A 63 5.93 1.02 -2.95
CA VAL A 63 4.49 0.76 -3.02
C VAL A 63 3.91 1.23 -4.37
N ARG A 64 4.37 2.37 -4.91
CA ARG A 64 3.95 2.85 -6.23
C ARG A 64 4.31 1.88 -7.35
N GLU A 65 5.51 1.33 -7.33
CA GLU A 65 5.96 0.33 -8.30
C GLU A 65 5.10 -0.94 -8.23
N GLN A 66 4.78 -1.40 -7.02
CA GLN A 66 3.87 -2.52 -6.83
C GLN A 66 2.46 -2.23 -7.38
N VAL A 67 1.93 -1.01 -7.18
CA VAL A 67 0.65 -0.59 -7.75
C VAL A 67 0.71 -0.53 -9.28
N GLN A 68 1.73 0.13 -9.84
CA GLN A 68 1.93 0.22 -11.29
C GLN A 68 2.06 -1.15 -11.95
N SER A 69 2.81 -2.07 -11.34
CA SER A 69 3.00 -3.43 -11.82
C SER A 69 1.66 -4.19 -11.90
N ARG A 70 0.76 -3.99 -10.92
CA ARG A 70 -0.57 -4.60 -10.92
C ARG A 70 -1.53 -4.00 -11.95
N PHE A 71 -1.39 -2.73 -12.28
CA PHE A 71 -2.08 -2.13 -13.42
C PHE A 71 -1.54 -2.62 -14.76
N ALA A 72 -0.23 -2.75 -14.90
CA ALA A 72 0.42 -3.23 -16.12
C ALA A 72 0.10 -4.71 -16.39
N SER A 73 0.09 -5.55 -15.34
CA SER A 73 -0.29 -6.96 -15.45
C SER A 73 -1.78 -7.19 -15.72
N GLY A 74 -2.63 -6.16 -15.57
CA GLY A 74 -4.00 -6.15 -16.08
C GLY A 74 -4.11 -5.98 -17.61
N ASN A 75 -3.00 -5.71 -18.30
CA ASN A 75 -2.92 -5.63 -19.75
C ASN A 75 -1.98 -6.72 -20.29
N CYS A 76 -2.42 -7.98 -20.25
CA CYS A 76 -1.73 -9.07 -20.94
C CYS A 76 -2.71 -9.88 -21.81
N ASN A 77 -2.57 -9.65 -23.13
CA ASN A 77 -3.08 -10.36 -24.31
C ASN A 77 -4.60 -10.56 -24.49
N ILE A 78 -5.20 -9.72 -25.35
CA ILE A 78 -6.16 -10.19 -26.35
C ILE A 78 -5.42 -10.32 -27.67
N LEU A 79 -5.54 -11.51 -28.26
CA LEU A 79 -5.07 -11.92 -29.58
C LEU A 79 -5.48 -10.94 -30.69
#